data_AF-A0A542KFA5-F1
#
_entry.id   AF-A0A542KFA5-F1
#
_cell.length_a   1.000
_cell.length_b   1.000
_cell.length_c   1.000
_cell.angle_alpha   90.00
_cell.angle_beta   90.00
_cell.angle_gamma   90.00
#
_symmetry.space_group_name_H-M   'P 1'
#
loop_
_entity.id
_entity.type
_entity.pdbx_description
1 polymer ?
#
loop_
_entity_poly.entity_id
_entity_poly.type
_entity_poly.pdbx_seq_one_letter_code
_entity_poly.pdbx_strand_id
1 'polypeptide(L)'
;MPGAPAEVRLTGRASLDAVLEARGGPETAAPVPPMFEELDVDRGLVRYAVTVPGPGQPYPLIARGLRDLAVVYVDGERAGVLAEGDEQLKEPVAGHAHVELRGESLGRVDYGPRSGEPKGIAGGLLHERGSTRTGYVRVGCAWTPWRTSGTCPSSRTPGTAPPACTGAPSRCAAPGTRTAGTAGPHPGFAWINGFGLGRYWSAGPRRSLYVPGPVLREARTRCGCWSWRRRPRRLRGCVPSRLPAPGTRPAKIRSPPRRVESGSGRLGGSGVANGGPVEHGYPHLETVRAAITALYKRLSYDTVQTFSASVLPADVAFCDTDDLHLGTQRVARELVRHYHLPDARMIVGFREMTHAANVELAAGPEYFVELNDRFRTHRRDIGAALAHEIMHVYLHRLDLSFPGTRENEILTDTATTYLGAGWLLLDAYREDAASSQKLGYLTPEEFGYVLAKRALVFHEDPSVWFTSPQAYEAYTRGMALARRDEQQPPLTGAGWAGRRRYARDRRHAQDRADGSPHPEVPYSFTPDGHGPLRVSFPCPTCHQRIRVPVKGRVRARCGLCRTVLECDT
;
A
#
# COMPACT_ATOMS: atom_id res chain seq x y z
N MET A 1 19.01 -16.90 28.36
CA MET A 1 19.79 -15.66 28.59
C MET A 1 19.22 -14.54 27.72
N PRO A 2 18.77 -13.41 28.26
CA PRO A 2 18.41 -12.25 27.44
C PRO A 2 19.67 -11.78 26.68
N GLY A 3 19.59 -11.72 25.35
CA GLY A 3 20.73 -11.40 24.48
C GLY A 3 21.28 -10.00 24.75
N ALA A 4 22.61 -9.87 24.78
CA ALA A 4 23.33 -8.64 25.07
C ALA A 4 22.89 -7.45 24.19
N PRO A 5 22.90 -6.21 24.71
CA PRO A 5 22.57 -5.01 23.94
C PRO A 5 23.61 -4.78 22.83
N ALA A 6 23.15 -4.69 21.58
CA ALA A 6 24.01 -4.40 20.43
C ALA A 6 24.08 -2.88 20.17
N GLU A 7 25.25 -2.26 20.37
CA GLU A 7 25.43 -0.82 20.09
C GLU A 7 25.65 -0.56 18.60
N VAL A 8 24.91 0.40 18.01
CA VAL A 8 25.07 0.79 16.60
C VAL A 8 25.69 2.18 16.52
N ARG A 9 26.86 2.27 15.88
CA ARG A 9 27.52 3.54 15.55
C ARG A 9 27.08 4.02 14.17
N LEU A 10 26.54 5.23 14.08
CA LEU A 10 26.14 5.87 12.82
C LEU A 10 27.38 6.44 12.11
N THR A 11 27.60 6.09 10.85
CA THR A 11 28.87 6.35 10.11
C THR A 11 28.68 7.21 8.85
N GLY A 12 27.49 7.21 8.25
CA GLY A 12 27.11 8.07 7.13
C GLY A 12 26.34 9.30 7.58
N ARG A 13 26.45 10.40 6.83
CA ARG A 13 25.78 11.68 7.09
C ARG A 13 25.25 12.29 5.78
N ALA A 14 24.12 12.96 5.86
CA ALA A 14 23.62 13.89 4.85
C ALA A 14 23.05 15.13 5.54
N SER A 15 23.25 16.31 4.96
CA SER A 15 22.51 17.51 5.38
C SER A 15 21.04 17.36 4.98
N LEU A 16 20.15 18.06 5.70
CA LEU A 16 18.75 18.13 5.29
C LEU A 16 18.62 18.66 3.86
N ASP A 17 19.43 19.62 3.44
CA ASP A 17 19.39 20.13 2.07
C ASP A 17 19.72 19.02 1.06
N ALA A 18 20.76 18.20 1.31
CA ALA A 18 21.06 17.05 0.46
C ALA A 18 19.94 15.99 0.45
N VAL A 19 19.17 15.88 1.54
CA VAL A 19 18.01 14.97 1.61
C VAL A 19 16.84 15.57 0.83
N LEU A 20 16.58 16.87 0.96
CA LEU A 20 15.53 17.58 0.24
C LEU A 20 15.80 17.59 -1.27
N GLU A 21 17.03 17.84 -1.71
CA GLU A 21 17.40 17.76 -3.13
C GLU A 21 17.23 16.33 -3.69
N ALA A 22 17.62 15.31 -2.93
CA ALA A 22 17.57 13.93 -3.41
C ALA A 22 16.18 13.28 -3.31
N ARG A 23 15.31 13.77 -2.43
CA ARG A 23 14.06 13.07 -2.03
C ARG A 23 12.85 13.98 -1.87
N GLY A 24 13.00 15.29 -2.05
CA GLY A 24 11.93 16.26 -1.95
C GLY A 24 11.05 16.28 -3.18
N GLY A 25 9.80 16.71 -2.99
CA GLY A 25 8.92 17.09 -4.09
C GLY A 25 9.44 18.31 -4.88
N PRO A 26 8.85 18.59 -6.07
CA PRO A 26 9.25 19.71 -6.93
C PRO A 26 9.13 21.05 -6.20
N GLU A 27 10.04 21.99 -6.50
CA GLU A 27 9.93 23.34 -5.95
C GLU A 27 8.76 24.09 -6.60
N THR A 28 7.90 24.72 -5.78
CA THR A 28 6.79 25.55 -6.27
C THR A 28 6.92 26.99 -5.77
N ALA A 29 6.38 27.93 -6.53
CA ALA A 29 6.38 29.35 -6.18
C ALA A 29 4.93 29.80 -5.97
N ALA A 30 4.63 30.38 -4.81
CA ALA A 30 3.29 30.85 -4.48
C ALA A 30 3.32 32.24 -3.82
N PRO A 31 2.27 33.07 -4.00
CA PRO A 31 2.20 34.40 -3.39
C PRO A 31 1.99 34.36 -1.87
N VAL A 32 1.55 33.23 -1.34
CA VAL A 32 1.42 32.93 0.10
C VAL A 32 2.05 31.57 0.37
N PRO A 33 2.59 31.31 1.57
CA PRO A 33 3.15 30.01 1.90
C PRO A 33 2.04 28.95 1.88
N PRO A 34 2.11 27.94 1.00
CA PRO A 34 1.09 26.90 0.96
C PRO A 34 1.18 26.00 2.20
N MET A 35 0.03 25.48 2.61
CA MET A 35 -0.10 24.53 3.69
C MET A 35 0.46 23.16 3.28
N PHE A 36 0.74 22.31 4.25
CA PHE A 36 1.26 20.96 4.02
C PHE A 36 0.31 20.14 3.13
N GLU A 37 -1.00 20.29 3.32
CA GLU A 37 -2.03 19.61 2.55
C GLU A 37 -2.05 20.04 1.08
N GLU A 38 -1.82 21.33 0.81
CA GLU A 38 -1.73 21.88 -0.55
C GLU A 38 -0.49 21.39 -1.30
N LEU A 39 0.53 20.96 -0.55
CA LEU A 39 1.79 20.41 -1.03
C LEU A 39 1.83 18.87 -1.03
N ASP A 40 0.71 18.21 -0.75
CA ASP A 40 0.62 16.74 -0.60
C ASP A 40 1.57 16.15 0.47
N VAL A 41 1.77 16.90 1.55
CA VAL A 41 2.62 16.51 2.69
C VAL A 41 1.77 16.08 3.85
N ASP A 42 1.50 14.77 3.95
CA ASP A 42 0.76 14.25 5.10
C ASP A 42 1.54 14.45 6.41
N ARG A 43 2.80 14.02 6.46
CA ARG A 43 3.65 14.07 7.65
C ARG A 43 5.11 14.25 7.28
N GLY A 44 5.78 15.25 7.85
CA GLY A 44 7.21 15.43 7.60
C GLY A 44 7.65 16.89 7.67
N LEU A 45 8.47 17.28 6.70
CA LEU A 45 9.11 18.59 6.63
C LEU A 45 8.77 19.33 5.34
N VAL A 46 8.63 20.65 5.45
CA VAL A 46 8.49 21.57 4.31
C VAL A 46 9.49 22.72 4.47
N ARG A 47 10.21 23.08 3.40
CA ARG A 47 11.06 24.28 3.35
C ARG A 47 10.31 25.40 2.67
N TYR A 48 10.09 26.50 3.37
CA TYR A 48 9.64 27.77 2.81
C TYR A 48 10.83 28.71 2.68
N ALA A 49 11.07 29.26 1.51
CA ALA A 49 12.12 30.26 1.27
C ALA A 49 11.51 31.54 0.73
N VAL A 50 11.91 32.68 1.29
CA VAL A 50 11.48 34.01 0.86
C VAL A 50 12.67 34.95 0.86
N THR A 51 12.72 35.88 -0.10
CA THR A 51 13.68 36.99 -0.09
C THR A 51 12.97 38.23 0.42
N VAL A 52 13.47 38.78 1.53
CA VAL A 52 13.05 40.08 2.07
C VAL A 52 13.64 41.18 1.17
N PRO A 53 12.80 42.05 0.58
CA PRO A 53 13.25 43.03 -0.41
C PRO A 53 14.01 44.21 0.20
N GLY A 54 14.95 44.77 -0.58
CA GLY A 54 15.61 46.08 -0.39
C GLY A 54 16.50 46.22 0.86
N PRO A 55 17.35 47.27 0.98
CA PRO A 55 17.94 47.64 2.26
C PRO A 55 16.87 48.28 3.16
N GLY A 56 16.47 47.59 4.21
CA GLY A 56 15.36 47.98 5.08
C GLY A 56 15.75 47.92 6.56
N GLN A 57 15.15 48.79 7.39
CA GLN A 57 15.34 48.72 8.84
C GLN A 57 14.88 47.37 9.40
N PRO A 58 15.45 46.86 10.51
CA PRO A 58 15.07 45.57 11.06
C PRO A 58 13.59 45.55 11.50
N TYR A 59 12.81 44.61 10.96
CA TYR A 59 11.41 44.41 11.34
C TYR A 59 11.15 43.00 11.91
N PRO A 60 10.14 42.83 12.78
CA PRO A 60 9.73 41.51 13.25
C PRO A 60 9.28 40.61 12.09
N LEU A 61 9.72 39.36 12.12
CA LEU A 61 9.26 38.30 11.23
C LEU A 61 8.25 37.42 11.97
N ILE A 62 7.02 37.32 11.46
CA ILE A 62 5.92 36.56 12.09
C ILE A 62 5.38 35.53 11.10
N ALA A 63 5.38 34.25 11.48
CA ALA A 63 4.77 33.16 10.72
C ALA A 63 3.34 32.91 11.25
N ARG A 64 2.38 33.72 10.83
CA ARG A 64 1.03 33.74 11.40
C ARG A 64 0.33 32.40 11.19
N GLY A 65 -0.28 31.85 12.23
CA GLY A 65 -0.99 30.57 12.17
C GLY A 65 -0.06 29.40 11.87
N LEU A 66 1.15 29.43 12.43
CA LEU A 66 2.15 28.37 12.27
C LEU A 66 1.72 27.13 13.06
N ARG A 67 1.70 25.99 12.37
CA ARG A 67 1.43 24.68 12.93
C ARG A 67 2.43 23.65 12.39
N ASP A 68 3.27 22.99 13.19
CA ASP A 68 3.39 23.07 14.65
C ASP A 68 4.69 23.75 15.09
N LEU A 69 5.75 23.60 14.28
CA LEU A 69 7.07 24.15 14.57
C LEU A 69 7.79 24.53 13.28
N ALA A 70 8.53 25.64 13.28
CA ALA A 70 9.42 26.02 12.20
C ALA A 70 10.79 26.47 12.72
N VAL A 71 11.87 26.00 12.08
CA VAL A 71 13.23 26.51 12.33
C VAL A 71 13.56 27.56 11.27
N VAL A 72 13.90 28.76 11.72
CA VAL A 72 14.16 29.91 10.86
C VAL A 72 15.66 30.08 10.65
N TYR A 73 16.05 30.32 9.40
CA TYR A 73 17.38 30.69 8.97
C TYR A 73 17.31 32.03 8.21
N VAL A 74 18.28 32.90 8.43
CA VAL A 74 18.45 34.19 7.75
C VAL A 74 19.86 34.19 7.15
N ASP A 75 19.96 34.34 5.83
CA ASP A 75 21.22 34.28 5.07
C ASP A 75 22.05 33.02 5.36
N GLY A 76 21.37 31.89 5.58
CA GLY A 76 21.97 30.60 5.91
C GLY A 76 22.34 30.40 7.38
N GLU A 77 22.24 31.44 8.21
CA GLU A 77 22.49 31.37 9.66
C GLU A 77 21.20 31.10 10.44
N ARG A 78 21.29 30.28 11.49
CA ARG A 78 20.11 29.82 12.23
C ARG A 78 19.62 30.86 13.24
N ALA A 79 18.62 31.65 12.86
CA ALA A 79 18.06 32.72 13.68
C ALA A 79 17.16 32.25 14.84
N GLY A 80 16.33 31.20 14.67
CA GLY A 80 15.35 30.87 15.72
C GLY A 80 14.53 29.60 15.55
N VAL A 81 13.62 29.36 16.51
CA VAL A 81 12.52 28.39 16.40
C VAL A 81 11.24 29.14 16.66
N LEU A 82 10.25 28.93 15.81
CA LEU A 82 8.88 29.37 15.99
C LEU A 82 8.02 28.15 16.29
N ALA A 83 7.03 28.31 17.16
CA ALA A 83 6.09 27.25 17.52
C ALA A 83 4.67 27.80 17.62
N GLU A 84 3.67 26.92 17.65
CA GLU A 84 2.29 27.33 17.91
C GLU A 84 2.21 28.16 19.21
N GLY A 85 1.70 29.39 19.10
CA GLY A 85 1.64 30.36 20.21
C GLY A 85 2.89 31.23 20.44
N ASP A 86 4.02 30.90 19.78
CA ASP A 86 5.27 31.69 19.75
C ASP A 86 5.76 31.81 18.30
N GLU A 87 4.98 32.53 17.49
CA GLU A 87 5.08 32.58 16.02
C GLU A 87 5.97 33.72 15.52
N GLN A 88 6.56 34.52 16.41
CA GLN A 88 7.39 35.68 16.08
C GLN A 88 8.87 35.42 16.37
N LEU A 89 9.72 35.76 15.42
CA LEU A 89 11.16 35.71 15.63
C LEU A 89 11.59 36.80 16.62
N LYS A 90 12.42 36.42 17.60
CA LYS A 90 12.87 37.32 18.67
C LYS A 90 13.74 38.46 18.15
N GLU A 91 14.62 38.15 17.21
CA GLU A 91 15.49 39.13 16.56
C GLU A 91 14.82 39.62 15.26
N PRO A 92 14.72 40.93 15.05
CA PRO A 92 14.16 41.48 13.82
C PRO A 92 15.10 41.21 12.63
N VAL A 93 14.52 41.07 11.44
CA VAL A 93 15.25 40.78 10.20
C VAL A 93 15.37 42.08 9.40
N ALA A 94 16.59 42.46 9.01
CA ALA A 94 16.82 43.59 8.10
C ALA A 94 16.72 43.12 6.64
N GLY A 95 16.24 43.98 5.75
CA GLY A 95 16.38 43.77 4.31
C GLY A 95 17.79 44.22 3.87
N HIS A 96 18.43 43.62 2.85
CA HIS A 96 17.98 42.53 2.01
C HIS A 96 18.44 41.21 2.65
N ALA A 97 17.53 40.25 2.81
CA ALA A 97 17.87 38.98 3.47
C ALA A 97 17.13 37.80 2.86
N HIS A 98 17.80 36.66 2.76
CA HIS A 98 17.20 35.40 2.37
C HIS A 98 16.75 34.61 3.61
N VAL A 99 15.44 34.47 3.78
CA VAL A 99 14.85 33.81 4.94
C VAL A 99 14.34 32.42 4.54
N GLU A 100 14.80 31.39 5.26
CA GLU A 100 14.27 30.03 5.15
C GLU A 100 13.55 29.61 6.43
N LEU A 101 12.31 29.13 6.31
CA LEU A 101 11.58 28.47 7.39
C LEU A 101 11.46 26.99 7.06
N ARG A 102 11.95 26.13 7.96
CA ARG A 102 11.82 24.68 7.84
C ARG A 102 10.72 24.23 8.80
N GLY A 103 9.52 24.00 8.27
CA GLY A 103 8.34 23.60 9.04
C GLY A 103 8.28 22.10 9.28
N GLU A 104 7.81 21.69 10.47
CA GLU A 104 7.46 20.32 10.81
C GLU A 104 6.02 20.24 11.34
N SER A 105 5.29 19.28 10.79
CA SER A 105 4.03 18.81 11.38
C SER A 105 4.38 17.79 12.47
N LEU A 106 3.92 17.99 13.71
CA LEU A 106 4.09 17.06 14.83
C LEU A 106 2.96 16.02 14.92
N GLY A 107 1.91 16.18 14.12
CA GLY A 107 0.75 15.30 14.05
C GLY A 107 -0.54 16.12 14.03
N ARG A 108 -1.55 15.65 13.29
CA ARG A 108 -2.88 16.29 13.32
C ARG A 108 -3.59 15.89 14.61
N VAL A 109 -4.37 16.84 15.12
CA VAL A 109 -5.27 16.58 16.25
C VAL A 109 -6.29 15.53 15.78
N ASP A 110 -6.45 14.47 16.57
CA ASP A 110 -7.29 13.32 16.28
C ASP A 110 -8.62 13.33 17.08
N TYR A 111 -8.85 14.37 17.89
CA TYR A 111 -10.07 14.51 18.67
C TYR A 111 -10.48 15.98 18.87
N GLY A 112 -11.79 16.22 18.84
CA GLY A 112 -12.41 17.51 19.18
C GLY A 112 -12.42 18.52 18.01
N PRO A 113 -12.73 19.81 18.30
CA PRO A 113 -13.04 20.82 17.28
C PRO A 113 -11.84 21.20 16.38
N ARG A 114 -10.64 20.79 16.77
CA ARG A 114 -9.39 21.02 16.03
C ARG A 114 -9.01 19.86 15.11
N SER A 115 -9.87 18.85 15.00
CA SER A 115 -9.66 17.71 14.09
C SER A 115 -9.65 18.18 12.64
N GLY A 116 -8.67 17.71 11.86
CA GLY A 116 -8.53 18.09 10.45
C GLY A 116 -7.87 19.45 10.21
N GLU A 117 -7.34 20.11 11.25
CA GLU A 117 -6.61 21.37 11.08
C GLU A 117 -5.40 21.23 10.14
N PRO A 118 -5.22 22.16 9.19
CA PRO A 118 -4.09 22.13 8.28
C PRO A 118 -2.77 22.42 8.99
N LYS A 119 -1.66 21.97 8.39
CA LYS A 119 -0.30 22.14 8.92
C LYS A 119 0.53 23.09 8.03
N GLY A 120 1.57 23.70 8.57
CA GLY A 120 2.36 24.73 7.90
C GLY A 120 2.03 26.14 8.39
N ILE A 121 2.06 27.13 7.49
CA ILE A 121 1.87 28.55 7.82
C ILE A 121 0.54 29.02 7.23
N ALA A 122 -0.55 28.94 8.00
CA ALA A 122 -1.90 29.21 7.47
C ALA A 122 -2.20 30.71 7.27
N GLY A 123 -1.63 31.58 8.10
CA GLY A 123 -1.90 33.02 8.12
C GLY A 123 -0.89 33.87 7.34
N GLY A 124 0.07 33.24 6.65
CA GLY A 124 1.12 33.91 5.89
C GLY A 124 2.33 34.33 6.73
N LEU A 125 3.38 34.76 6.01
CA LEU A 125 4.61 35.28 6.61
C LEU A 125 4.61 36.81 6.53
N LEU A 126 4.82 37.46 7.67
CA LEU A 126 4.74 38.92 7.82
C LEU A 126 6.11 39.49 8.18
N HIS A 127 6.49 40.54 7.48
CA HIS A 127 7.68 41.37 7.71
C HIS A 127 7.22 42.81 7.37
N GLU A 128 7.14 43.70 8.36
CA GLU A 128 6.50 45.05 8.35
C GLU A 128 4.98 45.14 8.74
N ARG A 129 4.45 46.38 8.88
CA ARG A 129 3.01 46.67 9.21
C ARG A 129 2.04 46.30 8.07
N GLY A 130 2.55 45.89 6.92
CA GLY A 130 1.79 45.31 5.83
C GLY A 130 2.31 43.91 5.53
N SER A 131 1.45 43.02 5.08
CA SER A 131 1.86 41.71 4.55
C SER A 131 2.93 41.93 3.49
N THR A 132 4.09 41.28 3.57
CA THR A 132 4.97 41.14 2.40
C THR A 132 4.17 40.42 1.31
N ARG A 133 3.53 41.21 0.44
CA ARG A 133 2.73 40.73 -0.71
C ARG A 133 3.57 40.67 -1.99
N THR A 134 4.89 40.69 -1.83
CA THR A 134 5.87 40.79 -2.93
C THR A 134 7.11 39.97 -2.58
N GLY A 135 7.02 38.67 -2.85
CA GLY A 135 8.13 37.73 -2.77
C GLY A 135 7.54 36.33 -2.86
N TYR A 136 7.57 35.72 -4.03
CA TYR A 136 7.13 34.33 -4.21
C TYR A 136 7.80 33.45 -3.14
N VAL A 137 7.00 32.78 -2.32
CA VAL A 137 7.53 31.76 -1.41
C VAL A 137 7.96 30.60 -2.29
N ARG A 138 9.28 30.41 -2.41
CA ARG A 138 9.86 29.21 -3.00
C ARG A 138 9.70 28.09 -1.98
N VAL A 139 8.84 27.14 -2.29
CA VAL A 139 8.57 25.99 -1.45
C VAL A 139 9.45 24.86 -1.94
N GLY A 140 10.47 24.54 -1.16
CA GLY A 140 11.31 23.38 -1.39
C GLY A 140 10.76 22.16 -0.67
N CYS A 141 10.54 21.10 -1.42
CA CYS A 141 10.85 19.74 -0.98
C CYS A 141 10.10 19.29 0.28
N ALA A 142 8.84 18.94 0.10
CA ALA A 142 8.12 18.03 0.96
C ALA A 142 8.93 16.74 1.21
N TRP A 143 9.39 16.50 2.44
CA TRP A 143 10.00 15.22 2.80
C TRP A 143 9.11 14.46 3.77
N THR A 144 8.54 13.34 3.29
CA THR A 144 7.77 12.41 4.10
C THR A 144 8.65 11.21 4.47
N PRO A 145 9.10 11.11 5.74
CA PRO A 145 10.00 10.04 6.16
C PRO A 145 9.42 8.63 6.05
N TRP A 146 8.12 8.51 5.79
CA TRP A 146 7.37 7.26 5.72
C TRP A 146 7.18 6.76 4.28
N ARG A 147 7.23 7.66 3.27
CA ARG A 147 7.09 7.29 1.85
C ARG A 147 8.43 7.01 1.17
N THR A 148 9.54 7.47 1.76
CA THR A 148 10.88 7.27 1.19
C THR A 148 11.45 5.92 1.63
N SER A 149 11.15 4.86 0.88
CA SER A 149 11.97 3.66 0.93
C SER A 149 13.36 4.01 0.37
N GLY A 150 14.39 3.91 1.21
CA GLY A 150 15.77 3.98 0.74
C GLY A 150 16.75 4.69 1.66
N THR A 151 18.02 4.37 1.43
CA THR A 151 19.17 4.92 2.13
C THR A 151 19.28 6.43 1.95
N CYS A 152 19.60 7.15 3.03
CA CYS A 152 20.04 8.54 2.95
C CYS A 152 21.24 8.65 2.00
N PRO A 153 21.33 9.71 1.19
CA PRO A 153 22.51 9.97 0.37
C PRO A 153 23.76 9.96 1.26
N SER A 154 24.84 9.35 0.78
CA SER A 154 26.14 9.39 1.46
C SER A 154 26.90 10.60 0.91
N SER A 155 26.93 11.73 1.63
CA SER A 155 27.84 12.83 1.30
C SER A 155 28.77 13.11 2.49
N ARG A 156 30.09 13.00 2.25
CA ARG A 156 31.11 13.45 3.20
C ARG A 156 31.16 14.97 3.13
N THR A 157 30.35 15.67 3.93
CA THR A 157 30.54 17.10 4.17
C THR A 157 31.39 17.30 5.43
N PRO A 158 32.62 17.85 5.31
CA PRO A 158 33.37 18.35 6.45
C PRO A 158 32.80 19.71 6.83
N GLY A 159 32.18 19.82 8.01
CA GLY A 159 31.65 21.10 8.45
C GLY A 159 30.77 21.05 9.69
N THR A 160 30.78 22.16 10.41
CA THR A 160 30.12 22.43 11.68
C THR A 160 28.69 23.01 11.52
N ALA A 161 27.78 22.47 10.69
CA ALA A 161 26.37 22.93 10.58
C ALA A 161 25.36 21.82 10.10
N PRO A 162 24.06 22.10 9.81
CA PRO A 162 22.83 21.92 10.63
C PRO A 162 22.09 20.54 10.38
N PRO A 163 20.73 20.35 10.42
CA PRO A 163 20.10 19.04 10.70
C PRO A 163 20.56 17.93 9.75
N ALA A 164 20.85 16.76 10.31
CA ALA A 164 21.54 15.70 9.60
C ALA A 164 20.79 14.36 9.68
N CYS A 165 20.59 13.75 8.52
CA CYS A 165 20.30 12.32 8.43
C CYS A 165 21.60 11.56 8.68
N THR A 166 21.58 10.62 9.61
CA THR A 166 22.76 9.78 9.93
C THR A 166 22.39 8.32 9.83
N GLY A 167 23.24 7.51 9.19
CA GLY A 167 22.95 6.11 8.94
C GLY A 167 24.17 5.20 9.12
N ALA A 168 23.96 3.95 9.52
CA ALA A 168 25.01 2.92 9.48
C ALA A 168 24.45 1.52 9.28
N PRO A 169 25.23 0.63 8.63
CA PRO A 169 24.99 -0.80 8.69
C PRO A 169 25.41 -1.37 10.06
N SER A 170 24.59 -2.23 10.63
CA SER A 170 24.89 -3.06 11.79
C SER A 170 24.59 -4.53 11.51
N ARG A 171 25.24 -5.44 12.26
CA ARG A 171 24.92 -6.87 12.25
C ARG A 171 24.02 -7.16 13.46
N CYS A 172 22.96 -7.93 13.25
CA CYS A 172 22.06 -8.39 14.32
C CYS A 172 22.12 -9.91 14.36
N ALA A 173 22.40 -10.49 15.53
CA ALA A 173 22.67 -11.92 15.67
C ALA A 173 21.43 -12.84 15.61
N ALA A 174 20.21 -12.30 15.68
CA ALA A 174 18.97 -13.07 15.50
C ALA A 174 17.75 -12.14 15.26
N PRO A 175 16.73 -12.56 14.49
CA PRO A 175 15.44 -11.88 14.40
C PRO A 175 14.68 -12.03 15.71
N GLY A 176 14.04 -10.95 16.17
CA GLY A 176 13.24 -10.95 17.39
C GLY A 176 12.85 -9.53 17.78
N THR A 177 11.74 -9.37 18.47
CA THR A 177 11.25 -8.05 18.90
C THR A 177 12.23 -7.38 19.86
N ARG A 178 12.52 -6.09 19.63
CA ARG A 178 13.51 -5.33 20.40
C ARG A 178 13.03 -3.90 20.69
N THR A 179 13.68 -3.24 21.66
CA THR A 179 13.53 -1.79 21.90
C THR A 179 14.82 -1.05 21.61
N ALA A 180 14.76 0.00 20.79
CA ALA A 180 15.90 0.86 20.49
C ALA A 180 15.91 2.07 21.45
N GLY A 181 16.98 2.24 22.22
CA GLY A 181 17.17 3.38 23.11
C GLY A 181 17.60 4.63 22.34
N THR A 182 16.80 5.70 22.42
CA THR A 182 17.07 6.95 21.70
C THR A 182 17.84 7.90 22.62
N ALA A 183 19.17 7.90 22.53
CA ALA A 183 20.05 8.76 23.35
C ALA A 183 20.32 10.12 22.68
N GLY A 184 19.28 10.77 22.15
CA GLY A 184 19.35 12.08 21.50
C GLY A 184 18.56 13.13 22.28
N PRO A 185 19.10 14.34 22.55
CA PRO A 185 18.43 15.36 23.34
C PRO A 185 17.33 16.15 22.58
N HIS A 186 17.01 15.79 21.34
CA HIS A 186 16.17 16.61 20.45
C HIS A 186 15.12 15.77 19.70
N PRO A 187 13.99 16.37 19.29
CA PRO A 187 12.97 15.70 18.51
C PRO A 187 13.49 15.28 17.13
N GLY A 188 13.05 14.11 16.66
CA GLY A 188 13.43 13.59 15.36
C GLY A 188 12.76 12.25 15.03
N PHE A 189 13.20 11.62 13.95
CA PHE A 189 12.67 10.33 13.46
C PHE A 189 13.75 9.27 13.34
N ALA A 190 13.36 7.99 13.46
CA ALA A 190 14.26 6.85 13.26
C ALA A 190 13.69 5.83 12.28
N TRP A 191 14.58 5.15 11.55
CA TRP A 191 14.25 4.06 10.64
C TRP A 191 15.17 2.86 10.83
N ILE A 192 14.62 1.68 10.56
CA ILE A 192 15.39 0.44 10.42
C ILE A 192 14.97 -0.23 9.12
N ASN A 193 15.95 -0.54 8.26
CA ASN A 193 15.72 -1.19 6.96
C ASN A 193 14.67 -0.50 6.06
N GLY A 194 14.53 0.83 6.19
CA GLY A 194 13.52 1.62 5.47
C GLY A 194 12.15 1.71 6.17
N PHE A 195 11.95 0.98 7.26
CA PHE A 195 10.74 1.07 8.08
C PHE A 195 10.84 2.23 9.08
N GLY A 196 9.87 3.14 9.06
CA GLY A 196 9.79 4.26 10.01
C GLY A 196 9.32 3.82 11.40
N LEU A 197 10.20 3.93 12.39
CA LEU A 197 9.91 3.57 13.78
C LEU A 197 9.10 4.64 14.54
N GLY A 198 8.95 5.82 13.93
CA GLY A 198 8.28 6.97 14.54
C GLY A 198 9.23 8.00 15.13
N ARG A 199 8.64 8.92 15.90
CA ARG A 199 9.34 10.06 16.52
C ARG A 199 10.00 9.67 17.83
N TYR A 200 11.16 10.25 18.09
CA TYR A 200 11.77 10.26 19.41
C TYR A 200 11.91 11.69 19.92
N TRP A 201 11.75 11.88 21.23
CA TRP A 201 11.96 13.17 21.89
C TRP A 201 12.40 12.93 23.33
N SER A 202 13.49 13.58 23.73
CA SER A 202 14.05 13.56 25.09
C SER A 202 13.11 14.09 26.19
N ALA A 203 12.09 14.87 25.82
CA ALA A 203 11.09 15.38 26.76
C ALA A 203 10.27 14.27 27.45
N GLY A 204 10.24 13.06 26.87
CA GLY A 204 9.56 11.89 27.46
C GLY A 204 8.04 11.87 27.24
N PRO A 205 7.31 10.94 27.88
CA PRO A 205 7.79 9.89 28.78
C PRO A 205 8.52 8.74 28.04
N ARG A 206 8.34 8.65 26.72
CA ARG A 206 8.87 7.58 25.89
C ARG A 206 10.36 7.78 25.58
N ARG A 207 11.22 6.91 26.13
CA ARG A 207 12.69 6.94 25.94
C ARG A 207 13.23 5.89 24.95
N SER A 208 12.34 5.06 24.40
CA SER A 208 12.69 4.00 23.45
C SER A 208 11.64 3.81 22.37
N LEU A 209 12.09 3.38 21.19
CA LEU A 209 11.22 2.99 20.09
C LEU A 209 11.11 1.47 20.01
N TYR A 210 9.90 0.99 19.71
CA TYR A 210 9.63 -0.42 19.50
C TYR A 210 10.15 -0.80 18.11
N VAL A 211 10.93 -1.88 18.02
CA VAL A 211 11.43 -2.44 16.78
C VAL A 211 10.75 -3.78 16.57
N PRO A 212 9.79 -3.87 15.62
CA PRO A 212 9.16 -5.14 15.29
C PRO A 212 10.22 -6.15 14.82
N GLY A 213 10.16 -7.38 15.34
CA GLY A 213 11.06 -8.47 14.91
C GLY A 213 11.17 -8.65 13.38
N PRO A 214 10.06 -8.59 12.61
CA PRO A 214 10.08 -8.71 11.15
C PRO A 214 10.88 -7.63 10.41
N VAL A 215 11.13 -6.47 11.04
CA VAL A 215 11.92 -5.39 10.44
C VAL A 215 13.42 -5.72 10.47
N LEU A 216 13.85 -6.67 11.31
CA LEU A 216 15.26 -7.05 11.47
C LEU A 216 15.66 -8.15 10.49
N ARG A 217 16.87 -8.04 9.94
CA ARG A 217 17.46 -9.05 9.03
C ARG A 217 18.69 -9.68 9.69
N GLU A 218 18.86 -10.99 9.53
CA GLU A 218 19.94 -11.78 10.17
C GLU A 218 21.35 -11.37 9.71
N ALA A 219 21.50 -10.85 8.49
CA ALA A 219 22.83 -10.55 7.94
C ALA A 219 23.25 -9.08 8.11
N ARG A 220 22.40 -8.13 7.69
CA ARG A 220 22.74 -6.70 7.63
C ARG A 220 21.49 -5.85 7.85
N THR A 221 21.47 -5.13 8.96
CA THR A 221 20.41 -4.19 9.31
C THR A 221 20.94 -2.78 9.10
N ARG A 222 20.21 -1.94 8.37
CA ARG A 222 20.56 -0.53 8.18
C ARG A 222 19.71 0.31 9.12
N CYS A 223 20.37 1.07 9.98
CA CYS A 223 19.71 2.01 10.88
C CYS A 223 19.92 3.44 10.39
N GLY A 224 18.90 4.28 10.50
CA GLY A 224 18.98 5.71 10.21
C GLY A 224 18.24 6.54 11.26
N CYS A 225 18.67 7.78 11.48
CA CYS A 225 17.91 8.76 12.23
C CYS A 225 18.14 10.19 11.71
N TRP A 226 17.16 11.06 11.99
CA TRP A 226 17.19 12.49 11.68
C TRP A 226 16.88 13.31 12.94
N SER A 227 17.44 14.52 13.07
CA SER A 227 17.19 15.45 14.18
C SER A 227 17.48 16.92 13.78
N TRP A 228 16.76 17.85 14.42
CA TRP A 228 16.86 19.31 14.25
C TRP A 228 18.15 19.97 14.77
N ARG A 229 18.87 19.36 15.71
CA ARG A 229 20.08 19.95 16.33
C ARG A 229 21.15 18.89 16.62
N ARG A 230 22.40 19.36 16.78
CA ARG A 230 23.65 18.58 16.87
C ARG A 230 23.55 17.21 17.57
N ARG A 231 24.10 16.20 16.88
CA ARG A 231 24.72 14.95 17.38
C ARG A 231 23.88 14.00 18.26
N PRO A 232 23.10 13.08 17.67
CA PRO A 232 23.01 11.74 18.23
C PRO A 232 24.32 10.99 17.91
N ARG A 233 25.23 10.88 18.88
CA ARG A 233 26.49 10.11 18.68
C ARG A 233 26.28 8.59 18.73
N ARG A 234 25.17 8.11 19.33
CA ARG A 234 24.94 6.71 19.67
C ARG A 234 23.43 6.36 19.68
N LEU A 235 23.06 5.23 19.09
CA LEU A 235 21.81 4.52 19.40
C LEU A 235 22.17 3.36 20.34
N ARG A 236 21.63 3.33 21.56
CA ARG A 236 21.88 2.22 22.50
C ARG A 236 20.94 1.06 22.18
N GLY A 237 21.52 -0.13 22.21
CA GLY A 237 21.01 -1.33 21.57
C GLY A 237 19.68 -1.89 22.03
N CYS A 238 19.08 -2.58 21.06
CA CYS A 238 17.97 -3.52 21.09
C CYS A 238 17.93 -4.45 22.33
N VAL A 239 17.06 -4.17 23.31
CA VAL A 239 16.75 -5.09 24.43
C VAL A 239 15.47 -5.88 24.13
N PRO A 240 15.35 -7.18 24.49
CA PRO A 240 14.09 -7.92 24.35
C PRO A 240 12.96 -7.27 25.17
N SER A 241 11.80 -7.02 24.57
CA SER A 241 10.64 -6.44 25.29
C SER A 241 9.90 -7.50 26.11
N ARG A 242 9.65 -7.24 27.40
CA ARG A 242 8.61 -7.93 28.18
C ARG A 242 7.35 -7.06 28.16
N LEU A 243 6.24 -7.57 27.63
CA LEU A 243 4.91 -6.97 27.76
C LEU A 243 4.23 -7.52 29.03
N PRO A 244 3.42 -6.73 29.77
CA PRO A 244 2.55 -7.25 30.84
C PRO A 244 1.31 -7.94 30.26
N ALA A 245 0.82 -8.98 30.94
CA ALA A 245 -0.31 -9.81 30.51
C ALA A 245 -1.67 -9.07 30.58
N PRO A 246 -2.59 -9.27 29.61
CA PRO A 246 -3.92 -8.68 29.66
C PRO A 246 -4.90 -9.57 30.45
N GLY A 247 -5.54 -8.99 31.47
CA GLY A 247 -6.64 -9.61 32.20
C GLY A 247 -7.80 -8.63 32.42
N THR A 248 -9.02 -9.16 32.28
CA THR A 248 -10.37 -8.62 32.59
C THR A 248 -11.17 -7.95 31.46
N ARG A 249 -12.35 -8.55 31.18
CA ARG A 249 -13.43 -8.12 30.27
C ARG A 249 -14.48 -7.30 31.05
N PRO A 250 -15.07 -6.23 30.50
CA PRO A 250 -16.33 -5.68 30.97
C PRO A 250 -17.55 -6.19 30.18
N ALA A 251 -18.72 -6.04 30.82
CA ALA A 251 -19.97 -6.75 30.59
C ALA A 251 -20.83 -6.28 29.39
N LYS A 252 -21.75 -7.15 28.97
CA LYS A 252 -22.73 -7.00 27.87
C LYS A 252 -23.89 -6.06 28.25
N ILE A 253 -24.27 -5.17 27.33
CA ILE A 253 -25.54 -4.42 27.37
C ILE A 253 -26.41 -4.89 26.17
N ARG A 254 -27.67 -5.22 26.44
CA ARG A 254 -28.69 -5.67 25.46
C ARG A 254 -29.54 -4.48 24.99
N SER A 255 -29.92 -4.48 23.71
CA SER A 255 -30.94 -3.58 23.13
C SER A 255 -32.10 -4.40 22.52
N PRO A 256 -33.36 -3.92 22.57
CA PRO A 256 -34.56 -4.64 22.11
C PRO A 256 -34.93 -4.35 20.63
N PRO A 257 -35.83 -5.15 20.01
CA PRO A 257 -36.07 -5.11 18.56
C PRO A 257 -37.24 -4.19 18.16
N ARG A 258 -37.21 -3.66 16.93
CA ARG A 258 -38.40 -3.09 16.26
C ARG A 258 -38.54 -3.57 14.82
N ARG A 259 -39.79 -3.93 14.49
CA ARG A 259 -40.33 -4.40 13.20
C ARG A 259 -40.13 -3.39 12.07
N VAL A 260 -39.94 -3.91 10.86
CA VAL A 260 -40.03 -3.18 9.58
C VAL A 260 -41.18 -3.78 8.78
N GLU A 261 -42.09 -2.93 8.31
CA GLU A 261 -43.15 -3.25 7.35
C GLU A 261 -42.66 -2.99 5.92
N SER A 262 -43.01 -3.90 5.01
CA SER A 262 -42.58 -3.94 3.62
C SER A 262 -43.57 -3.22 2.70
N GLY A 263 -43.06 -2.28 1.88
CA GLY A 263 -43.77 -1.69 0.75
C GLY A 263 -43.03 -1.99 -0.54
N SER A 264 -43.73 -2.57 -1.51
CA SER A 264 -43.20 -3.04 -2.80
C SER A 264 -43.30 -1.98 -3.91
N GLY A 265 -42.27 -1.90 -4.75
CA GLY A 265 -42.29 -1.17 -6.02
C GLY A 265 -41.10 -1.58 -6.89
N ARG A 266 -41.38 -2.18 -8.06
CA ARG A 266 -40.39 -2.68 -9.04
C ARG A 266 -40.14 -1.67 -10.17
N LEU A 267 -38.97 -1.83 -10.82
CA LEU A 267 -38.53 -1.53 -12.21
C LEU A 267 -37.14 -0.85 -12.15
N GLY A 268 -36.02 -1.24 -12.77
CA GLY A 268 -35.58 -2.30 -13.69
C GLY A 268 -34.16 -1.87 -14.20
N GLY A 269 -33.16 -2.77 -14.22
CA GLY A 269 -31.79 -2.48 -14.72
C GLY A 269 -30.71 -3.30 -13.99
N SER A 270 -30.00 -4.16 -14.72
CA SER A 270 -29.45 -5.46 -14.27
C SER A 270 -28.04 -5.46 -13.68
N GLY A 271 -27.85 -6.15 -12.54
CA GLY A 271 -26.56 -6.42 -11.89
C GLY A 271 -26.70 -6.93 -10.45
N VAL A 272 -27.53 -7.97 -10.21
CA VAL A 272 -27.97 -8.40 -8.87
C VAL A 272 -26.79 -8.80 -7.96
N ALA A 273 -26.63 -8.10 -6.83
CA ALA A 273 -25.87 -8.57 -5.67
C ALA A 273 -26.56 -8.16 -4.35
N ASN A 274 -27.51 -8.97 -3.87
CA ASN A 274 -27.95 -8.93 -2.46
C ASN A 274 -28.69 -10.20 -2.03
N GLY A 275 -28.27 -10.79 -0.89
CA GLY A 275 -29.12 -11.57 0.02
C GLY A 275 -29.23 -13.10 -0.16
N GLY A 276 -28.42 -13.73 -1.00
CA GLY A 276 -28.41 -15.20 -1.15
C GLY A 276 -27.51 -15.92 -0.12
N PRO A 277 -27.74 -17.22 0.15
CA PRO A 277 -26.78 -18.04 0.87
C PRO A 277 -25.45 -18.05 0.14
N VAL A 278 -24.37 -18.10 0.91
CA VAL A 278 -23.01 -18.02 0.40
C VAL A 278 -22.67 -19.30 -0.35
N GLU A 279 -22.30 -19.15 -1.62
CA GLU A 279 -21.71 -20.25 -2.38
C GLU A 279 -20.23 -20.40 -1.98
N HIS A 280 -19.85 -21.61 -1.55
CA HIS A 280 -18.49 -21.96 -1.13
C HIS A 280 -17.83 -22.91 -2.12
N GLY A 281 -16.50 -22.92 -2.12
CA GLY A 281 -15.71 -23.81 -2.97
C GLY A 281 -15.23 -23.11 -4.23
N TYR A 282 -15.06 -23.85 -5.32
CA TYR A 282 -14.44 -23.33 -6.55
C TYR A 282 -15.31 -23.56 -7.81
N PRO A 283 -16.59 -23.16 -7.82
CA PRO A 283 -17.51 -23.39 -8.94
C PRO A 283 -17.12 -22.66 -10.24
N HIS A 284 -16.30 -21.61 -10.14
CA HIS A 284 -15.89 -20.71 -11.23
C HIS A 284 -14.39 -20.80 -11.52
N LEU A 285 -13.70 -21.82 -11.00
CA LEU A 285 -12.24 -21.95 -11.08
C LEU A 285 -11.71 -21.83 -12.51
N GLU A 286 -12.37 -22.47 -13.48
CA GLU A 286 -11.92 -22.44 -14.86
C GLU A 286 -12.05 -21.05 -15.48
N THR A 287 -13.12 -20.30 -15.16
CA THR A 287 -13.28 -18.89 -15.58
C THR A 287 -12.23 -18.00 -14.92
N VAL A 288 -11.92 -18.22 -13.64
CA VAL A 288 -10.84 -17.51 -12.92
C VAL A 288 -9.48 -17.77 -13.57
N ARG A 289 -9.17 -19.03 -13.89
CA ARG A 289 -7.92 -19.41 -14.57
C ARG A 289 -7.83 -18.81 -15.97
N ALA A 290 -8.94 -18.78 -16.71
CA ALA A 290 -9.04 -18.10 -17.99
C ALA A 290 -8.81 -16.59 -17.85
N ALA A 291 -9.37 -15.94 -16.84
CA ALA A 291 -9.19 -14.52 -16.56
C ALA A 291 -7.73 -14.17 -16.25
N ILE A 292 -7.04 -14.96 -15.42
CA ILE A 292 -5.58 -14.78 -15.19
C ILE A 292 -4.80 -14.91 -16.52
N THR A 293 -5.14 -15.91 -17.34
CA THR A 293 -4.52 -16.08 -18.67
C THR A 293 -4.74 -14.84 -19.55
N ALA A 294 -5.97 -14.33 -19.59
CA ALA A 294 -6.36 -13.18 -20.38
C ALA A 294 -5.64 -11.90 -19.93
N LEU A 295 -5.48 -11.70 -18.62
CA LEU A 295 -4.72 -10.58 -18.05
C LEU A 295 -3.26 -10.57 -18.53
N TYR A 296 -2.55 -11.70 -18.44
CA TYR A 296 -1.17 -11.77 -18.93
C TYR A 296 -1.09 -11.58 -20.45
N LYS A 297 -2.08 -12.05 -21.21
CA LYS A 297 -2.12 -11.84 -22.66
C LYS A 297 -2.30 -10.36 -23.01
N ARG A 298 -3.17 -9.66 -22.28
CA ARG A 298 -3.50 -8.26 -22.58
C ARG A 298 -2.45 -7.28 -22.05
N LEU A 299 -1.96 -7.49 -20.83
CA LEU A 299 -1.03 -6.57 -20.17
C LEU A 299 0.43 -6.90 -20.48
N SER A 300 0.77 -8.12 -20.90
CA SER A 300 2.13 -8.67 -20.92
C SER A 300 2.73 -8.90 -19.51
N TYR A 301 3.79 -9.70 -19.45
CA TYR A 301 4.50 -9.95 -18.20
C TYR A 301 5.05 -8.67 -17.55
N ASP A 302 5.69 -7.80 -18.33
CA ASP A 302 6.41 -6.63 -17.80
C ASP A 302 5.44 -5.63 -17.15
N THR A 303 4.26 -5.42 -17.74
CA THR A 303 3.21 -4.57 -17.13
C THR A 303 2.60 -5.23 -15.89
N VAL A 304 2.36 -6.56 -15.90
CA VAL A 304 1.90 -7.23 -14.67
C VAL A 304 2.91 -7.05 -13.53
N GLN A 305 4.21 -7.02 -13.84
CA GLN A 305 5.25 -6.76 -12.83
C GLN A 305 5.23 -5.34 -12.26
N THR A 306 4.63 -4.35 -12.91
CA THR A 306 4.49 -3.00 -12.32
C THR A 306 3.51 -3.00 -11.15
N PHE A 307 2.60 -3.98 -11.10
CA PHE A 307 1.66 -4.19 -10.00
C PHE A 307 2.24 -5.07 -8.88
N SER A 308 3.56 -5.09 -8.68
CA SER A 308 4.18 -5.95 -7.66
C SER A 308 3.81 -5.58 -6.22
N ALA A 309 3.44 -4.32 -5.98
CA ALA A 309 2.92 -3.86 -4.70
C ALA A 309 1.40 -3.88 -4.72
N SER A 310 0.77 -4.38 -3.65
CA SER A 310 -0.67 -4.22 -3.44
C SER A 310 -0.99 -2.83 -2.89
N VAL A 311 -2.24 -2.40 -3.06
CA VAL A 311 -2.76 -1.18 -2.41
C VAL A 311 -2.60 -1.33 -0.90
N LEU A 312 -1.96 -0.34 -0.25
CA LEU A 312 -1.66 -0.45 1.18
C LEU A 312 -2.90 -0.16 2.03
N PRO A 313 -3.15 -0.92 3.11
CA PRO A 313 -4.27 -0.65 4.01
C PRO A 313 -4.28 0.77 4.56
N ALA A 314 -3.12 1.39 4.79
CA ALA A 314 -3.04 2.76 5.29
C ALA A 314 -3.56 3.81 4.29
N ASP A 315 -3.41 3.57 2.99
CA ASP A 315 -3.81 4.50 1.94
C ASP A 315 -5.32 4.43 1.67
N VAL A 316 -5.94 3.27 1.96
CA VAL A 316 -7.39 3.03 1.78
C VAL A 316 -8.17 2.85 3.08
N ALA A 317 -7.53 3.00 4.23
CA ALA A 317 -8.19 2.95 5.53
C ALA A 317 -9.22 4.06 5.62
N PHE A 318 -10.47 3.69 5.85
CA PHE A 318 -11.58 4.62 5.94
C PHE A 318 -12.48 4.27 7.11
N CYS A 319 -12.55 5.18 8.08
CA CYS A 319 -13.28 4.96 9.33
C CYS A 319 -14.51 5.86 9.45
N ASP A 320 -15.36 5.54 10.41
CA ASP A 320 -16.67 6.21 10.57
C ASP A 320 -16.54 7.67 11.04
N THR A 321 -15.35 8.09 11.47
CA THR A 321 -15.07 9.49 11.87
C THR A 321 -14.54 10.36 10.73
N ASP A 322 -14.11 9.77 9.62
CA ASP A 322 -13.63 10.53 8.46
C ASP A 322 -14.81 11.25 7.77
N ASP A 323 -14.55 12.31 6.99
CA ASP A 323 -15.61 12.87 6.14
C ASP A 323 -15.97 11.87 5.04
N LEU A 324 -17.27 11.60 4.86
CA LEU A 324 -17.73 10.57 3.93
C LEU A 324 -17.29 10.87 2.48
N HIS A 325 -17.48 12.11 2.03
CA HIS A 325 -17.25 12.45 0.63
C HIS A 325 -15.74 12.61 0.35
N LEU A 326 -15.02 13.34 1.21
CA LEU A 326 -13.58 13.53 1.06
C LEU A 326 -12.80 12.21 1.23
N GLY A 327 -13.20 11.38 2.18
CA GLY A 327 -12.58 10.08 2.40
C GLY A 327 -12.81 9.12 1.23
N THR A 328 -14.04 9.04 0.72
CA THR A 328 -14.36 8.25 -0.48
C THR A 328 -13.56 8.70 -1.70
N GLN A 329 -13.45 10.02 -1.91
CA GLN A 329 -12.68 10.60 -3.01
C GLN A 329 -11.17 10.34 -2.87
N ARG A 330 -10.63 10.36 -1.64
CA ARG A 330 -9.24 9.99 -1.37
C ARG A 330 -8.98 8.53 -1.74
N VAL A 331 -9.84 7.61 -1.30
CA VAL A 331 -9.72 6.17 -1.62
C VAL A 331 -9.79 5.94 -3.13
N ALA A 332 -10.76 6.57 -3.82
CA ALA A 332 -10.87 6.48 -5.27
C ALA A 332 -9.60 6.97 -5.98
N ARG A 333 -9.00 8.08 -5.52
CA ARG A 333 -7.74 8.61 -6.08
C ARG A 333 -6.58 7.64 -5.92
N GLU A 334 -6.44 7.01 -4.75
CA GLU A 334 -5.37 6.03 -4.53
C GLU A 334 -5.56 4.79 -5.41
N LEU A 335 -6.81 4.34 -5.63
CA LEU A 335 -7.10 3.23 -6.55
C LEU A 335 -6.82 3.60 -8.02
N VAL A 336 -7.19 4.81 -8.47
CA VAL A 336 -6.86 5.32 -9.81
C VAL A 336 -5.35 5.37 -10.03
N ARG A 337 -4.61 5.86 -9.03
CA ARG A 337 -3.14 5.90 -9.05
C ARG A 337 -2.54 4.50 -9.11
N HIS A 338 -3.06 3.59 -8.29
CA HIS A 338 -2.63 2.19 -8.24
C HIS A 338 -2.79 1.52 -9.60
N TYR A 339 -3.93 1.71 -10.27
CA TYR A 339 -4.20 1.16 -11.61
C TYR A 339 -3.55 1.94 -12.76
N HIS A 340 -2.73 2.96 -12.46
CA HIS A 340 -2.04 3.78 -13.45
C HIS A 340 -2.98 4.36 -14.51
N LEU A 341 -4.19 4.78 -14.12
CA LEU A 341 -5.17 5.37 -15.03
C LEU A 341 -4.84 6.86 -15.27
N PRO A 342 -4.31 7.26 -16.44
CA PRO A 342 -4.04 8.66 -16.74
C PRO A 342 -5.36 9.40 -17.03
N ASP A 343 -5.48 10.65 -16.60
CA ASP A 343 -6.62 11.52 -16.96
C ASP A 343 -8.01 10.92 -16.63
N ALA A 344 -8.12 10.22 -15.50
CA ALA A 344 -9.38 9.65 -15.02
C ALA A 344 -9.85 10.37 -13.76
N ARG A 345 -10.77 11.33 -13.91
CA ARG A 345 -11.43 12.00 -12.80
C ARG A 345 -12.61 11.14 -12.33
N MET A 346 -12.48 10.55 -11.15
CA MET A 346 -13.56 9.78 -10.53
C MET A 346 -14.47 10.71 -9.73
N ILE A 347 -15.76 10.72 -10.06
CA ILE A 347 -16.79 11.44 -9.31
C ILE A 347 -17.65 10.39 -8.62
N VAL A 348 -17.53 10.30 -7.29
CA VAL A 348 -18.24 9.31 -6.49
C VAL A 348 -19.47 9.93 -5.84
N GLY A 349 -20.64 9.37 -6.16
CA GLY A 349 -21.94 9.71 -5.60
C GLY A 349 -22.48 8.59 -4.71
N PHE A 350 -23.55 8.90 -3.97
CA PHE A 350 -24.27 7.92 -3.15
C PHE A 350 -25.76 7.98 -3.51
N ARG A 351 -26.36 6.80 -3.74
CA ARG A 351 -27.75 6.66 -4.15
C ARG A 351 -28.36 5.39 -3.56
N GLU A 352 -29.65 5.43 -3.25
CA GLU A 352 -30.40 4.23 -2.88
C GLU A 352 -30.55 3.31 -4.10
N MET A 353 -30.03 2.09 -4.00
CA MET A 353 -30.05 1.11 -5.09
C MET A 353 -30.02 -0.33 -4.54
N THR A 354 -30.26 -1.30 -5.42
CA THR A 354 -30.20 -2.72 -5.06
C THR A 354 -28.78 -3.28 -5.06
N HIS A 355 -27.89 -2.72 -5.89
CA HIS A 355 -26.52 -3.22 -6.04
C HIS A 355 -25.58 -2.50 -5.10
N ALA A 356 -24.34 -2.99 -4.95
CA ALA A 356 -23.35 -2.33 -4.12
C ALA A 356 -22.89 -1.00 -4.74
N ALA A 357 -22.62 -0.99 -6.04
CA ALA A 357 -22.22 0.19 -6.76
C ALA A 357 -22.54 0.02 -8.25
N ASN A 358 -22.35 1.10 -9.00
CA ASN A 358 -22.44 1.15 -10.45
C ASN A 358 -21.43 2.16 -10.98
N VAL A 359 -20.85 1.89 -12.15
CA VAL A 359 -19.98 2.84 -12.86
C VAL A 359 -20.47 3.10 -14.26
N GLU A 360 -20.54 4.38 -14.63
CA GLU A 360 -20.84 4.78 -16.00
C GLU A 360 -19.55 4.80 -16.84
N LEU A 361 -19.45 3.83 -17.76
CA LEU A 361 -18.35 3.75 -18.72
C LEU A 361 -18.61 4.70 -19.89
N ALA A 362 -18.30 5.98 -19.70
CA ALA A 362 -18.40 7.00 -20.75
C ALA A 362 -17.07 7.17 -21.51
N ALA A 363 -17.12 7.67 -22.74
CA ALA A 363 -15.96 7.96 -23.60
C ALA A 363 -15.16 9.23 -23.18
N GLY A 364 -15.33 9.70 -21.95
CA GLY A 364 -14.72 10.93 -21.43
C GLY A 364 -13.62 10.69 -20.39
N PRO A 365 -12.93 11.77 -19.94
CA PRO A 365 -11.96 11.70 -18.85
C PRO A 365 -12.62 11.63 -17.46
N GLU A 366 -13.94 11.86 -17.37
CA GLU A 366 -14.70 11.83 -16.13
C GLU A 366 -15.54 10.56 -16.05
N TYR A 367 -15.43 9.84 -14.93
CA TYR A 367 -16.19 8.62 -14.65
C TYR A 367 -17.04 8.83 -13.41
N PHE A 368 -18.30 8.46 -13.49
CA PHE A 368 -19.25 8.55 -12.38
C PHE A 368 -19.39 7.18 -11.75
N VAL A 369 -19.08 7.10 -10.45
CA VAL A 369 -19.27 5.89 -9.65
C VAL A 369 -20.36 6.18 -8.63
N GLU A 370 -21.48 5.47 -8.72
CA GLU A 370 -22.55 5.55 -7.74
C GLU A 370 -22.40 4.42 -6.73
N LEU A 371 -22.25 4.76 -5.45
CA LEU A 371 -22.25 3.79 -4.35
C LEU A 371 -23.63 3.70 -3.69
N ASN A 372 -23.97 2.52 -3.21
CA ASN A 372 -25.19 2.32 -2.43
C ASN A 372 -25.18 3.15 -1.12
N ASP A 373 -26.32 3.73 -0.77
CA ASP A 373 -26.49 4.50 0.48
C ASP A 373 -26.15 3.71 1.76
N ARG A 374 -26.19 2.38 1.76
CA ARG A 374 -25.73 1.54 2.89
C ARG A 374 -24.27 1.79 3.26
N PHE A 375 -23.44 2.21 2.32
CA PHE A 375 -22.03 2.50 2.57
C PHE A 375 -21.82 3.79 3.35
N ARG A 376 -22.83 4.66 3.46
CA ARG A 376 -22.78 5.83 4.35
C ARG A 376 -22.55 5.42 5.81
N THR A 377 -23.08 4.26 6.20
CA THR A 377 -22.96 3.68 7.55
C THR A 377 -21.94 2.54 7.65
N HIS A 378 -21.54 1.94 6.52
CA HIS A 378 -20.57 0.84 6.46
C HIS A 378 -19.33 1.23 5.65
N ARG A 379 -18.58 2.23 6.15
CA ARG A 379 -17.55 2.92 5.36
C ARG A 379 -16.31 2.07 5.07
N ARG A 380 -16.06 1.05 5.88
CA ARG A 380 -14.92 0.13 5.72
C ARG A 380 -14.95 -0.65 4.40
N ASP A 381 -16.14 -0.82 3.84
CA ASP A 381 -16.35 -1.64 2.65
C ASP A 381 -16.37 -0.79 1.36
N ILE A 382 -16.30 0.56 1.49
CA ILE A 382 -16.24 1.50 0.35
C ILE A 382 -15.01 1.23 -0.51
N GLY A 383 -13.87 0.94 0.10
CA GLY A 383 -12.65 0.63 -0.64
C GLY A 383 -12.81 -0.62 -1.52
N ALA A 384 -13.53 -1.63 -1.03
CA ALA A 384 -13.80 -2.85 -1.80
C ALA A 384 -14.75 -2.57 -2.97
N ALA A 385 -15.84 -1.83 -2.74
CA ALA A 385 -16.77 -1.42 -3.81
C ALA A 385 -16.05 -0.58 -4.88
N LEU A 386 -15.30 0.45 -4.47
CA LEU A 386 -14.54 1.28 -5.40
C LEU A 386 -13.48 0.50 -6.18
N ALA A 387 -12.78 -0.44 -5.53
CA ALA A 387 -11.76 -1.25 -6.19
C ALA A 387 -12.36 -2.11 -7.32
N HIS A 388 -13.56 -2.63 -7.11
CA HIS A 388 -14.33 -3.37 -8.13
C HIS A 388 -14.80 -2.43 -9.26
N GLU A 389 -15.46 -1.32 -8.94
CA GLU A 389 -15.99 -0.39 -9.97
C GLU A 389 -14.89 0.27 -10.80
N ILE A 390 -13.79 0.69 -10.18
CA ILE A 390 -12.67 1.29 -10.91
C ILE A 390 -11.98 0.24 -11.79
N MET A 391 -12.02 -1.04 -11.41
CA MET A 391 -11.51 -2.12 -12.27
C MET A 391 -12.34 -2.28 -13.55
N HIS A 392 -13.67 -2.07 -13.52
CA HIS A 392 -14.47 -2.02 -14.75
C HIS A 392 -13.96 -0.93 -15.70
N VAL A 393 -13.61 0.25 -15.19
CA VAL A 393 -13.01 1.34 -15.99
C VAL A 393 -11.66 0.92 -16.58
N TYR A 394 -10.80 0.30 -15.76
CA TYR A 394 -9.50 -0.17 -16.21
C TYR A 394 -9.62 -1.24 -17.31
N LEU A 395 -10.47 -2.24 -17.12
CA LEU A 395 -10.74 -3.29 -18.11
C LEU A 395 -11.36 -2.75 -19.39
N HIS A 396 -12.29 -1.79 -19.28
CA HIS A 396 -12.88 -1.11 -20.43
C HIS A 396 -11.82 -0.36 -21.25
N ARG A 397 -10.91 0.39 -20.61
CA ARG A 397 -9.80 1.07 -21.31
C ARG A 397 -8.80 0.10 -21.92
N LEU A 398 -8.65 -1.08 -21.32
CA LEU A 398 -7.89 -2.17 -21.89
C LEU A 398 -8.64 -2.90 -22.99
N ASP A 399 -9.91 -2.61 -23.29
CA ASP A 399 -10.72 -3.40 -24.22
C ASP A 399 -10.63 -4.91 -23.90
N LEU A 400 -10.77 -5.25 -22.62
CA LEU A 400 -10.72 -6.62 -22.12
C LEU A 400 -12.03 -6.96 -21.42
N SER A 401 -12.82 -7.83 -22.04
CA SER A 401 -14.09 -8.30 -21.50
C SER A 401 -14.30 -9.78 -21.80
N PHE A 402 -15.13 -10.44 -21.00
CA PHE A 402 -15.59 -11.81 -21.25
C PHE A 402 -17.03 -11.82 -21.77
N PRO A 403 -17.44 -12.85 -22.52
CA PRO A 403 -18.78 -12.94 -23.05
C PRO A 403 -19.81 -13.13 -21.92
N GLY A 404 -20.79 -12.25 -21.86
CA GLY A 404 -21.87 -12.32 -20.88
C GLY A 404 -21.51 -11.71 -19.53
N THR A 405 -22.55 -11.20 -18.85
CA THR A 405 -22.39 -10.38 -17.64
C THR A 405 -21.66 -11.13 -16.52
N ARG A 406 -22.06 -12.37 -16.20
CA ARG A 406 -21.47 -13.12 -15.07
C ARG A 406 -19.98 -13.39 -15.23
N GLU A 407 -19.55 -13.82 -16.43
CA GLU A 407 -18.14 -14.11 -16.70
C GLU A 407 -17.30 -12.84 -16.70
N ASN A 408 -17.88 -11.73 -17.19
CA ASN A 408 -17.22 -10.43 -17.15
C ASN A 408 -17.02 -9.91 -15.73
N GLU A 409 -17.98 -10.11 -14.83
CA GLU A 409 -17.81 -9.75 -13.42
C GLU A 409 -16.76 -10.62 -12.70
N ILE A 410 -16.71 -11.92 -13.02
CA ILE A 410 -15.64 -12.82 -12.54
C ILE A 410 -14.27 -12.34 -13.02
N LEU A 411 -14.17 -11.87 -14.27
CA LEU A 411 -12.96 -11.23 -14.79
C LEU A 411 -12.62 -9.96 -14.00
N THR A 412 -13.59 -9.08 -13.72
CA THR A 412 -13.40 -7.86 -12.93
C THR A 412 -12.88 -8.16 -11.53
N ASP A 413 -13.49 -9.11 -10.81
CA ASP A 413 -13.01 -9.50 -9.48
C ASP A 413 -11.63 -10.14 -9.52
N THR A 414 -11.40 -11.03 -10.51
CA THR A 414 -10.10 -11.69 -10.69
C THR A 414 -9.01 -10.66 -10.98
N ALA A 415 -9.27 -9.68 -11.85
CA ALA A 415 -8.35 -8.60 -12.18
C ALA A 415 -8.09 -7.69 -10.98
N THR A 416 -9.14 -7.25 -10.29
CA THR A 416 -9.05 -6.46 -9.04
C THR A 416 -8.14 -7.15 -8.03
N THR A 417 -8.30 -8.46 -7.88
CA THR A 417 -7.54 -9.27 -6.93
C THR A 417 -6.10 -9.49 -7.37
N TYR A 418 -5.91 -9.91 -8.61
CA TYR A 418 -4.58 -10.24 -9.13
C TYR A 418 -3.68 -9.02 -9.28
N LEU A 419 -4.25 -7.85 -9.57
CA LEU A 419 -3.52 -6.58 -9.73
C LEU A 419 -3.35 -5.81 -8.42
N GLY A 420 -3.73 -6.36 -7.27
CA GLY A 420 -3.27 -5.88 -5.96
C GLY A 420 -4.26 -5.08 -5.12
N ALA A 421 -5.55 -5.05 -5.48
CA ALA A 421 -6.59 -4.43 -4.65
C ALA A 421 -7.59 -5.43 -4.03
N GLY A 422 -7.63 -6.69 -4.49
CA GLY A 422 -8.68 -7.63 -4.04
C GLY A 422 -8.51 -8.22 -2.64
N TRP A 423 -7.46 -7.87 -1.89
CA TRP A 423 -7.49 -8.12 -0.45
C TRP A 423 -8.63 -7.32 0.22
N LEU A 424 -9.01 -6.16 -0.32
CA LEU A 424 -10.17 -5.38 0.13
C LEU A 424 -11.48 -6.16 -0.09
N LEU A 425 -11.63 -6.78 -1.26
CA LEU A 425 -12.83 -7.54 -1.62
C LEU A 425 -12.97 -8.78 -0.71
N LEU A 426 -11.87 -9.49 -0.48
CA LEU A 426 -11.87 -10.64 0.41
C LEU A 426 -12.07 -10.24 1.88
N ASP A 427 -11.52 -9.11 2.34
CA ASP A 427 -11.68 -8.68 3.74
C ASP A 427 -13.05 -8.07 4.05
N ALA A 428 -13.68 -7.44 3.06
CA ALA A 428 -15.06 -6.96 3.17
C ALA A 428 -16.08 -8.12 3.21
N TYR A 429 -15.64 -9.35 2.96
CA TYR A 429 -16.47 -10.53 3.04
C TYR A 429 -16.86 -10.86 4.50
N ARG A 430 -18.17 -10.84 4.77
CA ARG A 430 -18.74 -11.19 6.08
C ARG A 430 -19.96 -12.07 5.95
N GLU A 431 -19.98 -13.11 6.77
CA GLU A 431 -21.10 -14.02 6.92
C GLU A 431 -21.39 -14.15 8.42
N ASP A 432 -22.56 -13.68 8.84
CA ASP A 432 -23.09 -13.91 10.18
C ASP A 432 -24.51 -14.48 10.12
N ALA A 433 -24.99 -15.02 11.24
CA ALA A 433 -26.29 -15.70 11.31
C ALA A 433 -27.51 -14.80 10.99
N ALA A 434 -27.30 -13.49 10.80
CA ALA A 434 -28.32 -12.50 10.53
C ALA A 434 -28.17 -11.79 9.17
N SER A 435 -26.99 -11.85 8.52
CA SER A 435 -26.70 -11.19 7.24
C SER A 435 -25.48 -11.80 6.52
N SER A 436 -25.60 -11.93 5.19
CA SER A 436 -24.45 -12.18 4.30
C SER A 436 -24.21 -10.92 3.47
N GLN A 437 -22.98 -10.38 3.53
CA GLN A 437 -22.56 -9.26 2.70
C GLN A 437 -21.52 -9.75 1.70
N LYS A 438 -21.94 -9.93 0.44
CA LYS A 438 -21.07 -10.32 -0.67
C LYS A 438 -20.75 -9.09 -1.52
N LEU A 439 -19.47 -8.82 -1.71
CA LEU A 439 -18.96 -7.91 -2.74
C LEU A 439 -18.21 -8.75 -3.78
N GLY A 440 -18.75 -8.80 -4.99
CA GLY A 440 -18.22 -9.60 -6.09
C GLY A 440 -18.98 -10.90 -6.37
N TYR A 441 -18.58 -11.56 -7.44
CA TYR A 441 -19.12 -12.79 -8.01
C TYR A 441 -18.30 -14.02 -7.63
N LEU A 442 -17.01 -13.86 -7.28
CA LEU A 442 -16.19 -14.96 -6.77
C LEU A 442 -16.69 -15.46 -5.41
N THR A 443 -16.46 -16.74 -5.11
CA THR A 443 -16.58 -17.28 -3.75
C THR A 443 -15.40 -16.78 -2.89
N PRO A 444 -15.50 -16.84 -1.54
CA PRO A 444 -14.38 -16.51 -0.68
C PRO A 444 -13.12 -17.31 -1.03
N GLU A 445 -13.26 -18.63 -1.26
CA GLU A 445 -12.14 -19.50 -1.58
C GLU A 445 -11.50 -19.17 -2.94
N GLU A 446 -12.29 -18.73 -3.92
CA GLU A 446 -11.79 -18.27 -5.22
C GLU A 446 -11.02 -16.96 -5.10
N PHE A 447 -11.54 -15.99 -4.34
CA PHE A 447 -10.77 -14.79 -3.98
C PHE A 447 -9.44 -15.16 -3.31
N GLY A 448 -9.50 -16.08 -2.34
CA GLY A 448 -8.33 -16.62 -1.67
C GLY A 448 -7.34 -17.27 -2.64
N TYR A 449 -7.82 -18.00 -3.65
CA TYR A 449 -6.99 -18.63 -4.68
C TYR A 449 -6.30 -17.60 -5.58
N VAL A 450 -7.02 -16.61 -6.10
CA VAL A 450 -6.45 -15.56 -6.95
C VAL A 450 -5.42 -14.75 -6.17
N LEU A 451 -5.73 -14.39 -4.93
CA LEU A 451 -4.82 -13.65 -4.05
C LEU A 451 -3.59 -14.49 -3.68
N ALA A 452 -3.74 -15.79 -3.48
CA ALA A 452 -2.62 -16.71 -3.28
C ALA A 452 -1.74 -16.84 -4.53
N LYS A 453 -2.33 -16.89 -5.73
CA LYS A 453 -1.58 -16.91 -6.99
C LYS A 453 -0.73 -15.65 -7.15
N ARG A 454 -1.28 -14.49 -6.82
CA ARG A 454 -0.55 -13.22 -6.78
C ARG A 454 0.58 -13.28 -5.74
N ALA A 455 0.28 -13.70 -4.51
CA ALA A 455 1.24 -13.80 -3.42
C ALA A 455 2.46 -14.68 -3.77
N LEU A 456 2.24 -15.80 -4.46
CA LEU A 456 3.31 -16.69 -4.93
C LEU A 456 4.21 -16.02 -5.99
N VAL A 457 3.63 -15.21 -6.89
CA VAL A 457 4.37 -14.50 -7.95
C VAL A 457 5.21 -13.35 -7.39
N PHE A 458 4.65 -12.57 -6.47
CA PHE A 458 5.30 -11.35 -5.96
C PHE A 458 5.98 -11.53 -4.60
N HIS A 459 5.91 -12.72 -4.01
CA HIS A 459 6.45 -13.02 -2.68
C HIS A 459 5.92 -12.08 -1.58
N GLU A 460 4.62 -11.82 -1.64
CA GLU A 460 3.86 -10.98 -0.71
C GLU A 460 3.03 -11.85 0.24
N ASP A 461 2.81 -11.38 1.47
CA ASP A 461 1.89 -12.01 2.43
C ASP A 461 0.74 -11.04 2.77
N PRO A 462 -0.40 -11.12 2.07
CA PRO A 462 -1.56 -10.26 2.32
C PRO A 462 -2.33 -10.66 3.59
N SER A 463 -2.02 -11.81 4.22
CA SER A 463 -2.77 -12.30 5.37
C SER A 463 -2.69 -11.38 6.59
N VAL A 464 -1.63 -10.55 6.65
CA VAL A 464 -1.41 -9.57 7.72
C VAL A 464 -2.35 -8.37 7.65
N TRP A 465 -3.11 -8.22 6.57
CA TRP A 465 -4.06 -7.12 6.38
C TRP A 465 -5.51 -7.51 6.66
N PHE A 466 -5.80 -8.82 6.73
CA PHE A 466 -7.16 -9.27 6.98
C PHE A 466 -7.61 -8.93 8.40
N THR A 467 -8.78 -8.31 8.48
CA THR A 467 -9.52 -8.07 9.70
C THR A 467 -10.58 -9.16 9.93
N SER A 468 -10.99 -9.85 8.86
CA SER A 468 -11.98 -10.93 8.85
C SER A 468 -11.34 -12.33 9.04
N PRO A 469 -11.75 -13.14 10.04
CA PRO A 469 -11.32 -14.54 10.15
C PRO A 469 -11.67 -15.38 8.91
N GLN A 470 -12.83 -15.11 8.30
CA GLN A 470 -13.30 -15.79 7.10
C GLN A 470 -12.35 -15.55 5.92
N ALA A 471 -11.84 -14.32 5.78
CA ALA A 471 -10.85 -13.97 4.77
C ALA A 471 -9.56 -14.79 4.95
N TYR A 472 -9.09 -14.95 6.19
CA TYR A 472 -7.90 -15.75 6.49
C TYR A 472 -8.08 -17.24 6.15
N GLU A 473 -9.22 -17.83 6.52
CA GLU A 473 -9.54 -19.23 6.19
C GLU A 473 -9.65 -19.46 4.68
N ALA A 474 -10.34 -18.55 3.99
CA ALA A 474 -10.52 -18.59 2.54
C ALA A 474 -9.17 -18.45 1.81
N TYR A 475 -8.32 -17.52 2.23
CA TYR A 475 -6.95 -17.38 1.72
C TYR A 475 -6.11 -18.64 1.96
N THR A 476 -6.21 -19.24 3.14
CA THR A 476 -5.49 -20.49 3.46
C THR A 476 -5.91 -21.64 2.54
N ARG A 477 -7.22 -21.80 2.30
CA ARG A 477 -7.76 -22.79 1.35
C ARG A 477 -7.30 -22.51 -0.08
N GLY A 478 -7.37 -21.25 -0.51
CA GLY A 478 -6.90 -20.79 -1.81
C GLY A 478 -5.40 -21.03 -2.02
N MET A 479 -4.57 -20.76 -1.02
CA MET A 479 -3.12 -21.02 -1.02
C MET A 479 -2.81 -22.52 -1.15
N ALA A 480 -3.57 -23.38 -0.47
CA ALA A 480 -3.43 -24.83 -0.63
C ALA A 480 -3.72 -25.25 -2.08
N LEU A 481 -4.77 -24.72 -2.71
CA LEU A 481 -5.07 -24.99 -4.12
C LEU A 481 -4.00 -24.41 -5.06
N ALA A 482 -3.54 -23.17 -4.82
CA ALA A 482 -2.53 -22.52 -5.64
C ALA A 482 -1.20 -23.30 -5.65
N ARG A 483 -0.79 -23.84 -4.50
CA ARG A 483 0.37 -24.73 -4.36
C ARG A 483 0.15 -26.10 -5.00
N ARG A 484 -1.08 -26.64 -4.96
CA ARG A 484 -1.39 -27.90 -5.66
C ARG A 484 -1.13 -27.80 -7.15
N ASP A 485 -1.39 -26.66 -7.79
CA ASP A 485 -1.10 -26.45 -9.20
C ASP A 485 0.41 -26.59 -9.52
N GLU A 486 1.30 -26.16 -8.61
CA GLU A 486 2.76 -26.30 -8.73
C GLU A 486 3.26 -27.74 -8.48
N GLN A 487 2.39 -28.59 -7.93
CA GLN A 487 2.65 -29.98 -7.58
C GLN A 487 1.95 -30.97 -8.51
N GLN A 488 1.48 -30.51 -9.68
CA GLN A 488 0.91 -31.41 -10.70
C GLN A 488 2.00 -31.93 -11.64
N PRO A 489 1.94 -33.21 -12.07
CA PRO A 489 2.78 -33.69 -13.15
C PRO A 489 2.59 -32.84 -14.42
N PRO A 490 3.64 -32.60 -15.21
CA PRO A 490 4.99 -33.17 -15.13
C PRO A 490 5.96 -32.38 -14.25
N LEU A 491 5.50 -31.47 -13.38
CA LEU A 491 6.39 -30.65 -12.55
C LEU A 491 7.15 -31.52 -11.54
N THR A 492 8.39 -31.14 -11.23
CA THR A 492 9.21 -31.86 -10.23
C THR A 492 8.60 -31.83 -8.83
N GLY A 493 7.75 -30.84 -8.53
CA GLY A 493 6.98 -30.76 -7.29
C GLY A 493 5.93 -31.86 -7.12
N ALA A 494 5.66 -32.67 -8.16
CA ALA A 494 4.65 -33.71 -8.11
C ALA A 494 4.98 -34.80 -7.07
N GLY A 495 3.98 -35.11 -6.24
CA GLY A 495 4.06 -36.20 -5.25
C GLY A 495 4.13 -37.59 -5.90
N TRP A 496 4.52 -38.59 -5.12
CA TRP A 496 4.73 -39.97 -5.57
C TRP A 496 3.53 -40.57 -6.32
N ALA A 497 2.31 -40.37 -5.82
CA ALA A 497 1.10 -40.90 -6.45
C ALA A 497 0.84 -40.25 -7.82
N GLY A 498 1.06 -38.92 -7.92
CA GLY A 498 0.94 -38.18 -9.19
C GLY A 498 1.97 -38.64 -10.22
N ARG A 499 3.22 -38.84 -9.81
CA ARG A 499 4.30 -39.36 -10.67
C ARG A 499 4.03 -40.77 -11.16
N ARG A 500 3.48 -41.65 -10.32
CA ARG A 500 3.10 -43.02 -10.73
C ARG A 500 1.97 -43.01 -11.76
N ARG A 501 0.93 -42.19 -11.56
CA ARG A 501 -0.14 -42.02 -12.55
C ARG A 501 0.41 -41.47 -13.87
N TYR A 502 1.19 -40.40 -13.81
CA TYR A 502 1.86 -39.82 -14.98
C TYR A 502 2.70 -40.84 -15.75
N ALA A 503 3.51 -41.65 -15.06
CA ALA A 503 4.33 -42.69 -15.69
C ALA A 503 3.49 -43.80 -16.35
N ARG A 504 2.33 -44.14 -15.79
CA ARG A 504 1.38 -45.09 -16.40
C ARG A 504 0.73 -44.48 -17.64
N ASP A 505 0.24 -43.25 -17.55
CA ASP A 505 -0.45 -42.58 -18.66
C ASP A 505 0.52 -42.30 -19.81
N ARG A 506 1.79 -41.99 -19.50
CA ARG A 506 2.87 -41.87 -20.48
C ARG A 506 3.10 -43.17 -21.26
N ARG A 507 3.17 -44.33 -20.58
CA ARG A 507 3.30 -45.63 -21.27
C ARG A 507 2.09 -45.90 -22.16
N HIS A 508 0.90 -45.61 -21.65
CA HIS A 508 -0.32 -45.79 -22.43
C HIS A 508 -0.35 -44.96 -23.72
N ALA A 509 0.10 -43.70 -23.65
CA ALA A 509 0.21 -42.82 -24.81
C ALA A 509 1.35 -43.19 -25.77
N GLN A 510 2.33 -44.00 -25.34
CA GLN A 510 3.35 -44.58 -26.22
C GLN A 510 2.79 -45.80 -26.98
N ASP A 511 1.96 -46.60 -26.30
CA ASP A 511 1.41 -47.86 -26.84
C ASP A 511 0.18 -47.63 -27.74
N ARG A 512 -0.64 -46.61 -27.44
CA ARG A 512 -1.79 -46.21 -28.24
C ARG A 512 -1.51 -44.84 -28.86
N ALA A 513 -1.49 -44.76 -30.19
CA ALA A 513 -1.45 -43.50 -30.94
C ALA A 513 -2.75 -42.66 -30.79
N ASP A 514 -3.51 -42.88 -29.72
CA ASP A 514 -4.75 -42.20 -29.41
C ASP A 514 -4.48 -41.21 -28.27
N GLY A 515 -4.41 -39.92 -28.63
CA GLY A 515 -4.12 -38.80 -27.73
C GLY A 515 -5.33 -38.31 -26.94
N SER A 516 -6.34 -39.17 -26.76
CA SER A 516 -7.59 -38.83 -26.10
C SER A 516 -7.33 -38.31 -24.67
N PRO A 517 -7.72 -37.06 -24.35
CA PRO A 517 -7.47 -36.46 -23.04
C PRO A 517 -8.23 -37.20 -21.96
N HIS A 518 -7.53 -37.68 -20.92
CA HIS A 518 -8.18 -38.22 -19.74
C HIS A 518 -8.75 -37.04 -18.92
N PRO A 519 -10.07 -36.93 -18.71
CA PRO A 519 -10.70 -35.72 -18.17
C PRO A 519 -10.29 -35.37 -16.73
N GLU A 520 -9.67 -36.31 -16.01
CA GLU A 520 -9.31 -36.15 -14.60
C GLU A 520 -7.88 -35.61 -14.35
N VAL A 521 -7.06 -35.43 -15.38
CA VAL A 521 -5.66 -35.01 -15.22
C VAL A 521 -5.33 -33.72 -15.99
N PRO A 522 -4.54 -32.80 -15.40
CA PRO A 522 -4.23 -31.52 -16.02
C PRO A 522 -3.09 -31.61 -17.04
N TYR A 523 -2.91 -32.75 -17.71
CA TYR A 523 -1.93 -32.92 -18.78
C TYR A 523 -2.47 -33.81 -19.89
N SER A 524 -1.96 -33.63 -21.11
CA SER A 524 -2.25 -34.50 -22.24
C SER A 524 -0.98 -34.82 -23.02
N PHE A 525 -0.92 -36.02 -23.58
CA PHE A 525 0.17 -36.45 -24.45
C PHE A 525 -0.26 -36.32 -25.90
N THR A 526 0.65 -35.86 -26.75
CA THR A 526 0.43 -35.73 -28.18
C THR A 526 1.61 -36.36 -28.91
N PRO A 527 1.40 -37.37 -29.77
CA PRO A 527 2.44 -37.85 -30.67
C PRO A 527 2.77 -36.74 -31.67
N ASP A 528 4.05 -36.48 -31.91
CA ASP A 528 4.51 -35.43 -32.83
C ASP A 528 4.78 -36.06 -34.22
N GLY A 529 3.77 -36.70 -34.82
CA GLY A 529 3.96 -37.49 -36.05
C GLY A 529 4.99 -38.61 -35.87
N HIS A 530 6.03 -38.64 -36.71
CA HIS A 530 7.20 -39.54 -36.56
C HIS A 530 8.21 -39.09 -35.46
N GLY A 531 7.90 -38.02 -34.71
CA GLY A 531 8.78 -37.42 -33.70
C GLY A 531 8.54 -37.92 -32.26
N PRO A 532 9.39 -37.48 -31.30
CA PRO A 532 9.30 -37.87 -29.90
C PRO A 532 8.00 -37.35 -29.24
N LEU A 533 7.41 -38.17 -28.36
CA LEU A 533 6.20 -37.85 -27.61
C LEU A 533 6.34 -36.50 -26.87
N ARG A 534 5.29 -35.68 -26.89
CA ARG A 534 5.25 -34.41 -26.14
C ARG A 534 4.13 -34.41 -25.12
N VAL A 535 4.38 -33.80 -23.97
CA VAL A 535 3.38 -33.54 -22.94
C VAL A 535 2.98 -32.07 -22.97
N SER A 536 1.67 -31.82 -22.91
CA SER A 536 1.07 -30.50 -22.75
C SER A 536 0.39 -30.38 -21.40
N PHE A 537 0.66 -29.30 -20.66
CA PHE A 537 0.13 -29.04 -19.33
C PHE A 537 -0.02 -27.53 -19.09
N PRO A 538 -0.91 -27.07 -18.19
CA PRO A 538 -1.08 -25.65 -17.90
C PRO A 538 0.09 -25.12 -17.07
N CYS A 539 0.53 -23.89 -17.37
CA CYS A 539 1.47 -23.18 -16.51
C CYS A 539 0.85 -22.96 -15.12
N PRO A 540 1.50 -23.32 -14.00
CA PRO A 540 0.92 -23.14 -12.68
C PRO A 540 0.70 -21.67 -12.30
N THR A 541 1.37 -20.73 -12.97
CA THR A 541 1.23 -19.29 -12.70
C THR A 541 0.08 -18.65 -13.48
N CYS A 542 0.05 -18.86 -14.80
CA CYS A 542 -0.87 -18.15 -15.71
C CYS A 542 -1.80 -19.05 -16.52
N HIS A 543 -1.77 -20.36 -16.29
CA HIS A 543 -2.62 -21.37 -16.95
C HIS A 543 -2.51 -21.50 -18.47
N GLN A 544 -1.65 -20.71 -19.13
CA GLN A 544 -1.25 -20.93 -20.52
C GLN A 544 -0.68 -22.35 -20.67
N ARG A 545 -1.20 -23.11 -21.65
CA ARG A 545 -0.67 -24.43 -21.96
C ARG A 545 0.76 -24.34 -22.48
N ILE A 546 1.64 -25.13 -21.88
CA ILE A 546 3.04 -25.31 -22.26
C ILE A 546 3.17 -26.71 -22.85
N ARG A 547 3.98 -26.87 -23.90
CA ARG A 547 4.26 -28.16 -24.54
C ARG A 547 5.76 -28.43 -24.49
N VAL A 548 6.15 -29.58 -23.92
CA VAL A 548 7.57 -29.97 -23.75
C VAL A 548 7.79 -31.40 -24.25
N PRO A 549 9.01 -31.74 -24.71
CA PRO A 549 9.34 -33.11 -25.10
C PRO A 549 9.41 -34.04 -23.88
N VAL A 550 8.96 -35.29 -24.05
CA VAL A 550 9.03 -36.36 -23.05
C VAL A 550 10.41 -37.02 -23.14
N LYS A 551 11.37 -36.55 -22.34
CA LYS A 551 12.77 -37.03 -22.38
C LYS A 551 13.49 -37.01 -21.03
N GLY A 552 12.75 -37.15 -19.92
CA GLY A 552 13.28 -37.02 -18.56
C GLY A 552 13.25 -35.57 -18.06
N ARG A 553 14.31 -35.13 -17.38
CA ARG A 553 14.36 -33.79 -16.80
C ARG A 553 14.46 -32.71 -17.87
N VAL A 554 13.51 -31.78 -17.86
CA VAL A 554 13.43 -30.66 -18.80
C VAL A 554 13.12 -29.38 -18.04
N ARG A 555 13.87 -28.32 -18.35
CA ARG A 555 13.58 -26.97 -17.88
C ARG A 555 12.77 -26.24 -18.94
N ALA A 556 11.57 -25.78 -18.58
CA ALA A 556 10.65 -25.10 -19.49
C ALA A 556 10.42 -23.67 -19.02
N ARG A 557 10.31 -22.73 -19.96
CA ARG A 557 9.91 -21.35 -19.67
C ARG A 557 8.53 -21.09 -20.28
N CYS A 558 7.60 -20.59 -19.48
CA CYS A 558 6.31 -20.18 -20.01
C CYS A 558 6.48 -18.99 -20.95
N GLY A 559 5.98 -19.09 -22.18
CA GLY A 559 6.05 -17.98 -23.15
C GLY A 559 5.23 -16.75 -22.75
N LEU A 560 4.22 -16.93 -21.89
CA LEU A 560 3.30 -15.87 -21.49
C LEU A 560 3.78 -15.13 -20.22
N CYS A 561 3.85 -15.82 -19.09
CA CYS A 561 4.24 -15.22 -17.80
C CYS A 561 5.74 -15.33 -17.49
N ARG A 562 6.55 -15.87 -18.42
CA ARG A 562 8.00 -16.06 -18.26
C ARG A 562 8.46 -16.93 -17.08
N THR A 563 7.54 -17.52 -16.30
CA THR A 563 7.85 -18.47 -15.22
C THR A 563 8.69 -19.62 -15.73
N VAL A 564 9.75 -19.95 -14.99
CA VAL A 564 10.62 -21.09 -15.28
C VAL A 564 10.18 -22.28 -14.44
N LEU A 565 9.98 -23.42 -15.10
CA LEU A 565 9.43 -24.64 -14.54
C LEU A 565 10.45 -25.76 -14.70
N GLU A 566 10.68 -26.51 -13.63
CA GLU A 566 11.45 -27.75 -13.66
C GLU A 566 10.46 -28.92 -13.84
N CYS A 567 10.63 -29.68 -14.91
CA CYS A 567 9.77 -30.81 -15.27
C CYS A 567 10.56 -32.13 -15.25
N ASP A 568 9.87 -33.20 -14.90
CA ASP A 568 10.35 -34.58 -14.96
C ASP A 568 9.37 -35.39 -15.83
N THR A 569 9.70 -35.47 -17.12
CA THR A 569 8.81 -35.94 -18.21
C THR A 569 9.07 -37.39 -18.62
#